data_AF-A0A830DK36-F1
#
_entry.id   AF-A0A830DK36-F1
#
_cell.length_a   1.000
_cell.length_b   1.000
_cell.length_c   1.000
_cell.angle_alpha   90.00
_cell.angle_beta   90.00
_cell.angle_gamma   90.00
#
_symmetry.space_group_name_H-M   'P 1'
#
loop_
_entity.id
_entity.type
_entity.pdbx_description
1 polymer ?
#
loop_
_entity_poly.entity_id
_entity_poly.type
_entity_poly.pdbx_seq_one_letter_code
_entity_poly.pdbx_strand_id
1 'polypeptide(L)'
;PLKLENSPHVVVVPSTTDFAVSDASEKPSSQDVLLKSCLRKVPCGPDDNTKEVAKKKVQWIDISGKQLAEIKEFESRKRADSESSIIDQSFDSAIDFASTVFAEDNDGKMDLKWNLLDDQGSYGWPILGETLEFLRVGLNGTPDKFMKDRMEKYKSHVFKTSLMGEHMVVLCGPAGNKFLFSNENKLVTVWWPSSVRRLLGPCVATSGGDEGKQMRKMVSCFMSPDAFTRLYIKTMDLVSQQHIKTHWQGTEEVKVFPTIKLYTFELACRLFMSLEDPVRISNLATLFNVFLKGIISIHFDFPGTRFYNAKKATSAIKNHLRIIVSRRRAALEEKNPDVPPQDLMTHLLITPDENGKLMPESVIVNNILMLLFAGHDTSSVAITMVMKSLAELPEIYEKVMREQNEIAKSKGAGEYLQWEDIQKMRYSWNVVCEAIRLSPPVIGAFREALTDISYAGYDIPKGCKLYWSSSLTHRDPSLFEDPAKFDTSRFEGVGPTPFSYVPFGGGPRMCLGKEFARLEILIFLHNIVMRFRWKMVIPGEKIAYDPMPIPIEGLPIRLHSHHAVA
;
A
#
# COMPACT_ATOMS: atom_id res chain seq x y z
N PRO A 1 -26.62 60.06 -2.63
CA PRO A 1 -25.58 59.14 -3.16
C PRO A 1 -24.77 58.55 -1.98
N LEU A 2 -25.28 57.46 -1.39
CA LEU A 2 -24.94 57.02 -0.02
C LEU A 2 -24.73 55.50 0.08
N LYS A 3 -23.59 55.14 0.71
CA LYS A 3 -23.29 54.12 1.74
C LYS A 3 -23.70 52.64 1.58
N LEU A 4 -22.77 51.75 2.01
CA LEU A 4 -22.84 50.88 3.23
C LEU A 4 -21.60 49.93 3.24
N GLU A 5 -20.63 49.97 4.16
CA GLU A 5 -20.55 49.65 5.60
C GLU A 5 -20.62 48.14 5.99
N ASN A 6 -19.60 47.71 6.75
CA ASN A 6 -19.53 46.66 7.79
C ASN A 6 -18.85 45.29 7.52
N SER A 7 -17.63 45.14 8.10
CA SER A 7 -17.17 43.98 8.90
C SER A 7 -17.51 44.25 10.39
N PRO A 8 -17.20 43.38 11.40
CA PRO A 8 -16.58 42.04 11.42
C PRO A 8 -17.36 41.01 12.29
N HIS A 9 -16.90 39.75 12.41
CA HIS A 9 -16.92 39.00 13.68
C HIS A 9 -15.97 37.79 13.64
N VAL A 10 -14.89 37.90 14.41
CA VAL A 10 -14.03 36.82 14.89
C VAL A 10 -14.68 36.22 16.13
N VAL A 11 -14.76 34.89 16.22
CA VAL A 11 -15.15 34.19 17.46
C VAL A 11 -14.00 33.29 17.89
N VAL A 12 -13.33 33.73 18.96
CA VAL A 12 -12.45 32.94 19.83
C VAL A 12 -13.32 32.43 20.98
N VAL A 13 -13.19 31.15 21.36
CA VAL A 13 -13.79 30.60 22.60
C VAL A 13 -12.73 29.72 23.30
N PRO A 14 -12.65 29.75 24.65
CA PRO A 14 -11.37 29.73 25.37
C PRO A 14 -11.05 28.41 26.08
N SER A 15 -9.80 28.32 26.54
CA SER A 15 -9.30 27.41 27.58
C SER A 15 -9.92 27.71 28.95
N THR A 16 -10.33 26.70 29.71
CA THR A 16 -10.43 26.80 31.17
C THR A 16 -10.13 25.45 31.83
N THR A 17 -9.12 25.48 32.69
CA THR A 17 -8.96 24.62 33.86
C THR A 17 -9.67 25.27 35.06
N ASP A 18 -10.12 24.40 35.98
CA ASP A 18 -10.16 24.55 37.45
C ASP A 18 -11.49 24.71 38.25
N PHE A 19 -11.60 23.74 39.18
CA PHE A 19 -12.31 23.60 40.48
C PHE A 19 -13.85 23.54 40.59
N ALA A 20 -14.37 22.40 41.09
CA ALA A 20 -14.69 22.22 42.52
C ALA A 20 -15.21 20.81 42.84
N VAL A 21 -14.78 20.27 43.99
CA VAL A 21 -15.24 19.03 44.62
C VAL A 21 -16.55 19.31 45.38
N SER A 22 -17.58 18.49 45.16
CA SER A 22 -18.62 18.25 46.15
C SER A 22 -19.17 16.82 46.00
N ASP A 23 -19.06 16.05 47.07
CA ASP A 23 -19.60 14.70 47.26
C ASP A 23 -21.13 14.65 47.08
N ALA A 24 -21.61 13.68 46.31
CA ALA A 24 -22.84 12.90 46.57
C ALA A 24 -22.97 11.76 45.53
N SER A 25 -22.75 10.54 46.02
CA SER A 25 -23.26 9.21 45.60
C SER A 25 -23.88 8.99 44.20
N GLU A 26 -23.38 7.90 43.58
CA GLU A 26 -23.88 7.17 42.39
C GLU A 26 -23.32 7.59 41.01
N LYS A 27 -22.26 6.89 40.57
CA LYS A 27 -21.80 6.89 39.17
C LYS A 27 -22.71 5.97 38.33
N PRO A 28 -23.26 6.43 37.18
CA PRO A 28 -23.88 5.50 36.24
C PRO A 28 -22.79 4.72 35.50
N SER A 29 -23.09 3.46 35.19
CA SER A 29 -22.20 2.60 34.40
C SER A 29 -22.07 3.17 32.97
N SER A 30 -20.93 2.92 32.32
CA SER A 30 -20.62 3.31 30.95
C SER A 30 -21.64 2.83 29.90
N GLN A 31 -22.55 1.91 30.27
CA GLN A 31 -23.65 1.44 29.43
C GLN A 31 -24.82 2.44 29.35
N ASP A 32 -25.08 3.24 30.40
CA ASP A 32 -26.23 4.16 30.44
C ASP A 32 -26.04 5.43 29.60
N VAL A 33 -24.77 5.83 29.38
CA VAL A 33 -24.42 6.99 28.55
C VAL A 33 -24.57 6.66 27.06
N LEU A 34 -24.27 5.42 26.67
CA LEU A 34 -24.44 4.93 25.29
C LEU A 34 -25.92 4.81 24.92
N LEU A 35 -26.76 4.29 25.84
CA LEU A 35 -28.21 4.12 25.61
C LEU A 35 -28.93 5.46 25.38
N LYS A 36 -28.55 6.52 26.10
CA LYS A 36 -29.14 7.87 25.93
C LYS A 36 -28.72 8.58 24.64
N SER A 37 -27.58 8.21 24.04
CA SER A 37 -27.15 8.77 22.75
C SER A 37 -27.85 8.13 21.54
N CYS A 38 -28.19 6.84 21.62
CA CYS A 38 -28.85 6.10 20.54
C CYS A 38 -30.34 6.47 20.39
N LEU A 39 -31.00 6.88 21.48
CA LEU A 39 -32.44 7.21 21.48
C LEU A 39 -32.76 8.65 21.05
N ARG A 40 -31.77 9.50 20.71
CA ARG A 40 -32.01 10.90 20.30
C ARG A 40 -32.17 11.15 18.80
N LYS A 41 -32.21 10.11 17.96
CA LYS A 41 -32.42 10.27 16.50
C LYS A 41 -33.44 9.28 15.95
N VAL A 42 -34.69 9.41 16.40
CA VAL A 42 -35.84 8.88 15.67
C VAL A 42 -36.92 9.98 15.68
N PRO A 43 -37.33 10.53 14.52
CA PRO A 43 -38.52 11.37 14.48
C PRO A 43 -39.75 10.48 14.63
N CYS A 44 -40.47 10.61 15.74
CA CYS A 44 -41.74 9.92 15.98
C CYS A 44 -42.87 10.65 15.23
N GLY A 45 -43.47 9.99 14.24
CA GLY A 45 -44.86 10.21 13.84
C GLY A 45 -45.76 9.17 14.52
N PRO A 46 -47.07 9.44 14.71
CA PRO A 46 -47.94 8.56 15.46
C PRO A 46 -48.48 7.48 14.53
N ASP A 47 -48.06 6.23 14.71
CA ASP A 47 -48.89 5.07 14.38
C ASP A 47 -48.40 3.83 15.16
N ASP A 48 -49.37 3.20 15.81
CA ASP A 48 -49.22 2.09 16.74
C ASP A 48 -48.86 0.80 15.99
N ASN A 49 -47.59 0.60 15.64
CA ASN A 49 -47.07 -0.72 15.25
C ASN A 49 -45.55 -0.93 15.43
N THR A 50 -44.86 -0.02 16.10
CA THR A 50 -43.39 -0.05 16.23
C THR A 50 -42.87 -0.83 17.44
N LYS A 51 -43.75 -1.31 18.35
CA LYS A 51 -43.34 -2.03 19.56
C LYS A 51 -43.15 -3.54 19.37
N GLU A 52 -43.73 -4.15 18.34
CA GLU A 52 -43.56 -5.59 18.07
C GLU A 52 -42.32 -5.91 17.22
N VAL A 53 -41.88 -4.97 16.37
CA VAL A 53 -40.66 -5.15 15.55
C VAL A 53 -39.39 -5.00 16.40
N ALA A 54 -39.43 -4.19 17.47
CA ALA A 54 -38.28 -3.98 18.36
C ALA A 54 -38.01 -5.15 19.33
N LYS A 55 -38.96 -6.07 19.54
CA LYS A 55 -38.77 -7.25 20.41
C LYS A 55 -38.17 -8.47 19.70
N LYS A 56 -38.04 -8.47 18.38
CA LYS A 56 -37.54 -9.63 17.59
C LYS A 56 -36.04 -9.61 17.25
N LYS A 57 -35.26 -8.63 17.71
CA LYS A 57 -33.82 -8.53 17.43
C LYS A 57 -32.98 -8.19 18.67
N VAL A 58 -33.00 -9.03 19.70
CA VAL A 58 -31.90 -9.12 20.68
C VAL A 58 -31.86 -10.57 21.19
N GLN A 59 -30.86 -11.35 20.76
CA GLN A 59 -30.55 -12.65 21.34
C GLN A 59 -29.20 -12.51 22.06
N TRP A 60 -29.18 -12.70 23.37
CA TRP A 60 -27.97 -12.65 24.19
C TRP A 60 -27.16 -13.94 23.99
N ILE A 61 -25.86 -13.83 23.72
CA ILE A 61 -24.94 -14.97 23.61
C ILE A 61 -24.32 -15.21 24.99
N ASP A 62 -24.45 -16.43 25.50
CA ASP A 62 -23.79 -16.90 26.71
C ASP A 62 -22.36 -17.33 26.37
N ILE A 63 -21.36 -16.62 26.90
CA ILE A 63 -19.94 -16.91 26.65
C ILE A 63 -19.54 -18.09 27.52
N SER A 64 -19.15 -19.21 26.91
CA SER A 64 -18.77 -20.41 27.68
C SER A 64 -17.55 -20.13 28.58
N GLY A 65 -17.52 -20.72 29.78
CA GLY A 65 -16.47 -20.49 30.78
C GLY A 65 -15.03 -20.77 30.28
N LYS A 66 -14.87 -21.49 29.17
CA LYS A 66 -13.58 -21.74 28.49
C LYS A 66 -13.03 -20.47 27.82
N GLN A 67 -13.89 -19.67 27.19
CA GLN A 67 -13.51 -18.41 26.52
C GLN A 67 -13.10 -17.34 27.55
N LEU A 68 -13.76 -17.31 28.71
CA LEU A 68 -13.39 -16.45 29.85
C LEU A 68 -12.04 -16.84 30.47
N ALA A 69 -11.69 -18.13 30.46
CA ALA A 69 -10.40 -18.61 30.95
C ALA A 69 -9.25 -18.24 29.99
N GLU A 70 -9.47 -18.37 28.67
CA GLU A 70 -8.49 -18.02 27.64
C GLU A 70 -8.21 -16.51 27.57
N ILE A 71 -9.24 -15.67 27.75
CA ILE A 71 -9.09 -14.21 27.86
C ILE A 71 -8.24 -13.85 29.09
N LYS A 72 -8.51 -14.47 30.25
CA LYS A 72 -7.73 -14.24 31.47
C LYS A 72 -6.28 -14.74 31.36
N GLU A 73 -6.06 -15.85 30.67
CA GLU A 73 -4.71 -16.36 30.43
C GLU A 73 -3.92 -15.43 29.49
N PHE A 74 -4.57 -14.89 28.47
CA PHE A 74 -3.99 -13.89 27.56
C PHE A 74 -3.61 -12.57 28.29
N GLU A 75 -4.49 -12.07 29.17
CA GLU A 75 -4.20 -10.90 30.01
C GLU A 75 -3.04 -11.15 30.99
N SER A 76 -2.93 -12.37 31.53
CA SER A 76 -1.86 -12.73 32.48
C SER A 76 -0.48 -12.75 31.83
N ARG A 77 -0.38 -13.19 30.56
CA ARG A 77 0.87 -13.18 29.78
C ARG A 77 1.28 -11.76 29.37
N LYS A 78 0.32 -10.84 29.21
CA LYS A 78 0.58 -9.42 28.85
C LYS A 78 1.16 -8.59 30.00
N ARG A 79 0.89 -8.94 31.27
CA ARG A 79 1.50 -8.26 32.43
C ARG A 79 3.00 -8.55 32.60
N ALA A 80 3.54 -9.56 31.93
CA ALA A 80 4.95 -9.90 32.02
C ALA A 80 5.84 -9.07 31.08
N ASP A 81 5.29 -8.50 29.99
CA ASP A 81 6.09 -7.97 28.86
C ASP A 81 5.76 -6.51 28.47
N SER A 82 5.48 -5.63 29.43
CA SER A 82 5.11 -4.23 29.09
C SER A 82 6.27 -3.24 29.11
N GLU A 83 6.95 -3.07 27.97
CA GLU A 83 7.53 -1.80 27.52
C GLU A 83 7.47 -1.69 25.97
N SER A 84 6.42 -1.09 25.40
CA SER A 84 6.54 -0.02 24.37
C SER A 84 5.23 0.33 23.63
N SER A 85 5.02 1.65 23.54
CA SER A 85 4.40 2.45 22.47
C SER A 85 2.88 2.38 22.16
N ILE A 86 2.38 3.57 21.82
CA ILE A 86 1.00 4.03 21.53
C ILE A 86 0.30 3.30 20.36
N ILE A 87 1.00 2.41 19.64
CA ILE A 87 0.43 1.63 18.53
C ILE A 87 -0.49 0.52 19.05
N ASP A 88 -0.20 -0.04 20.23
CA ASP A 88 -0.95 -1.16 20.82
C ASP A 88 -2.39 -0.77 21.23
N GLN A 89 -2.59 0.43 21.77
CA GLN A 89 -3.87 0.84 22.36
C GLN A 89 -5.01 0.97 21.32
N SER A 90 -4.67 1.28 20.06
CA SER A 90 -5.67 1.41 18.98
C SER A 90 -6.09 0.07 18.37
N PHE A 91 -5.21 -0.94 18.44
CA PHE A 91 -5.49 -2.31 18.00
C PHE A 91 -6.26 -3.08 19.08
N ASP A 92 -5.90 -2.88 20.36
CA ASP A 92 -6.56 -3.49 21.52
C ASP A 92 -8.06 -3.10 21.60
N SER A 93 -8.39 -1.82 21.36
CA SER A 93 -9.79 -1.35 21.38
C SER A 93 -10.66 -1.99 20.29
N ALA A 94 -10.06 -2.39 19.16
CA ALA A 94 -10.76 -3.09 18.09
C ALA A 94 -10.93 -4.59 18.37
N ILE A 95 -10.00 -5.20 19.13
CA ILE A 95 -10.07 -6.60 19.57
C ILE A 95 -11.19 -6.80 20.60
N ASP A 96 -11.32 -5.89 21.56
CA ASP A 96 -12.41 -5.91 22.56
C ASP A 96 -13.79 -5.69 21.92
N PHE A 97 -13.87 -4.79 20.93
CA PHE A 97 -15.13 -4.52 20.24
C PHE A 97 -15.54 -5.64 19.27
N ALA A 98 -14.59 -6.21 18.52
CA ALA A 98 -14.84 -7.30 17.57
C ALA A 98 -15.22 -8.62 18.26
N SER A 99 -14.80 -8.82 19.51
CA SER A 99 -15.20 -9.98 20.33
C SER A 99 -16.62 -9.85 20.88
N THR A 100 -17.15 -8.62 20.96
CA THR A 100 -18.40 -8.32 21.69
C THR A 100 -19.60 -8.05 20.76
N VAL A 101 -19.39 -7.68 19.49
CA VAL A 101 -20.50 -7.28 18.61
C VAL A 101 -20.36 -7.85 17.21
N PHE A 102 -21.40 -8.58 16.78
CA PHE A 102 -21.79 -9.02 15.43
C PHE A 102 -21.52 -10.48 15.03
N ALA A 103 -22.62 -11.24 15.05
CA ALA A 103 -23.07 -12.04 13.93
C ALA A 103 -24.16 -11.26 13.18
N GLU A 104 -23.90 -10.87 11.94
CA GLU A 104 -24.90 -10.63 10.87
C GLU A 104 -24.11 -10.42 9.56
N ASP A 105 -24.66 -10.93 8.45
CA ASP A 105 -24.05 -11.21 7.12
C ASP A 105 -23.13 -12.44 7.03
N ASN A 106 -23.74 -13.63 7.01
CA ASN A 106 -23.06 -14.87 6.61
C ASN A 106 -23.91 -15.70 5.62
N ASP A 107 -24.71 -15.04 4.77
CA ASP A 107 -25.47 -15.70 3.71
C ASP A 107 -24.53 -16.03 2.54
N GLY A 108 -23.93 -17.22 2.58
CA GLY A 108 -23.31 -17.83 1.40
C GLY A 108 -21.89 -18.40 1.53
N LYS A 109 -21.37 -18.68 2.74
CA LYS A 109 -20.15 -19.52 2.84
C LYS A 109 -20.52 -20.96 2.45
N MET A 110 -20.29 -21.30 1.17
CA MET A 110 -20.33 -22.68 0.69
C MET A 110 -19.46 -23.55 1.60
N ASP A 111 -20.03 -24.65 2.09
CA ASP A 111 -19.29 -25.82 2.57
C ASP A 111 -18.48 -26.39 1.40
N LEU A 112 -17.35 -25.74 1.12
CA LEU A 112 -16.36 -26.23 0.17
C LEU A 112 -15.79 -27.50 0.81
N LYS A 113 -16.04 -28.66 0.20
CA LYS A 113 -15.46 -29.94 0.64
C LYS A 113 -13.94 -29.92 0.45
N TRP A 114 -13.20 -29.49 1.47
CA TRP A 114 -11.73 -29.40 1.50
C TRP A 114 -11.04 -30.74 1.74
N ASN A 115 -11.55 -31.83 1.14
CA ASN A 115 -11.27 -33.21 1.55
C ASN A 115 -9.79 -33.65 1.54
N LEU A 116 -8.85 -32.85 1.00
CA LEU A 116 -7.42 -33.17 0.94
C LEU A 116 -6.49 -32.17 1.67
N LEU A 117 -7.01 -31.03 2.13
CA LEU A 117 -6.19 -30.01 2.82
C LEU A 117 -6.45 -30.00 4.34
N ASP A 118 -7.23 -30.95 4.87
CA ASP A 118 -7.67 -30.86 6.27
C ASP A 118 -6.54 -30.88 7.29
N ASP A 119 -5.49 -31.65 7.01
CA ASP A 119 -4.29 -31.73 7.84
C ASP A 119 -3.19 -30.71 7.46
N GLN A 120 -3.39 -29.94 6.39
CA GLN A 120 -2.37 -29.08 5.77
C GLN A 120 -2.67 -27.59 6.01
N GLY A 121 -2.81 -27.19 7.27
CA GLY A 121 -3.10 -25.80 7.62
C GLY A 121 -4.15 -25.66 8.72
N SER A 122 -4.45 -24.42 9.10
CA SER A 122 -5.51 -24.10 10.05
C SER A 122 -6.21 -22.82 9.63
N TYR A 123 -7.53 -22.76 9.77
CA TYR A 123 -8.26 -21.51 9.56
C TYR A 123 -8.13 -20.55 10.74
N GLY A 124 -7.56 -20.96 11.88
CA GLY A 124 -7.38 -20.10 13.04
C GLY A 124 -8.70 -19.74 13.74
N TRP A 125 -8.77 -18.51 14.26
CA TRP A 125 -9.94 -18.02 15.00
C TRP A 125 -11.18 -17.87 14.11
N PRO A 126 -12.40 -18.03 14.64
CA PRO A 126 -13.61 -17.68 13.90
C PRO A 126 -13.53 -16.23 13.40
N ILE A 127 -13.87 -16.02 12.13
CA ILE A 127 -13.89 -14.71 11.43
C ILE A 127 -12.50 -14.09 11.20
N LEU A 128 -11.70 -13.89 12.24
CA LEU A 128 -10.37 -13.24 12.14
C LEU A 128 -9.31 -14.16 11.52
N GLY A 129 -9.51 -15.46 11.65
CA GLY A 129 -8.59 -16.47 11.18
C GLY A 129 -7.21 -16.36 11.83
N GLU A 130 -6.17 -16.33 11.00
CA GLU A 130 -4.77 -16.11 11.38
C GLU A 130 -4.29 -14.69 11.04
N THR A 131 -5.20 -13.77 10.69
CA THR A 131 -4.88 -12.41 10.22
C THR A 131 -4.04 -11.62 11.22
N LEU A 132 -4.34 -11.73 12.52
CA LEU A 132 -3.61 -10.99 13.56
C LEU A 132 -2.15 -11.43 13.66
N GLU A 133 -1.89 -12.74 13.56
CA GLU A 133 -0.52 -13.25 13.57
C GLU A 133 0.23 -12.82 12.31
N PHE A 134 -0.41 -12.91 11.15
CA PHE A 134 0.12 -12.44 9.88
C PHE A 134 0.54 -10.96 9.93
N LEU A 135 -0.32 -10.10 10.48
CA LEU A 135 -0.02 -8.66 10.65
C LEU A 135 1.08 -8.43 11.70
N ARG A 136 1.04 -9.16 12.83
CA ARG A 136 2.01 -9.00 13.93
C ARG A 136 3.42 -9.33 13.48
N VAL A 137 3.64 -10.42 12.74
CA VAL A 137 5.00 -10.75 12.25
C VAL A 137 5.49 -9.70 11.24
N GLY A 138 4.58 -9.11 10.46
CA GLY A 138 4.89 -7.98 9.58
C GLY A 138 5.36 -6.75 10.37
N LEU A 139 4.60 -6.33 11.38
CA LEU A 139 4.96 -5.23 12.28
C LEU A 139 6.29 -5.46 13.01
N ASN A 140 6.66 -6.73 13.24
CA ASN A 140 7.93 -7.11 13.83
C ASN A 140 9.11 -7.11 12.85
N GLY A 141 8.88 -6.89 11.56
CA GLY A 141 9.94 -6.83 10.54
C GLY A 141 10.32 -8.18 9.93
N THR A 142 9.53 -9.22 10.19
CA THR A 142 9.76 -10.59 9.69
C THR A 142 8.55 -11.07 8.86
N PRO A 143 8.26 -10.43 7.71
CA PRO A 143 7.06 -10.70 6.92
C PRO A 143 7.03 -12.10 6.27
N ASP A 144 8.17 -12.80 6.20
CA ASP A 144 8.30 -14.17 5.72
C ASP A 144 7.97 -15.22 6.81
N LYS A 145 8.09 -14.84 8.08
CA LYS A 145 7.98 -15.75 9.23
C LYS A 145 6.66 -16.50 9.25
N PHE A 146 5.54 -15.81 8.99
CA PHE A 146 4.22 -16.43 8.99
C PHE A 146 4.18 -17.63 8.04
N MET A 147 4.57 -17.45 6.78
CA MET A 147 4.54 -18.54 5.80
C MET A 147 5.59 -19.61 6.11
N LYS A 148 6.79 -19.19 6.53
CA LYS A 148 7.88 -20.11 6.88
C LYS A 148 7.49 -21.06 8.02
N ASP A 149 6.92 -20.53 9.10
CA ASP A 149 6.48 -21.35 10.24
C ASP A 149 5.43 -22.39 9.81
N ARG A 150 4.49 -22.04 8.92
CA ARG A 150 3.50 -22.99 8.40
C ARG A 150 4.13 -24.03 7.49
N MET A 151 5.04 -23.63 6.60
CA MET A 151 5.76 -24.57 5.73
C MET A 151 6.55 -25.60 6.55
N GLU A 152 7.23 -25.16 7.60
CA GLU A 152 8.00 -26.03 8.50
C GLU A 152 7.08 -26.94 9.31
N LYS A 153 5.99 -26.39 9.88
CA LYS A 153 5.02 -27.13 10.69
C LYS A 153 4.33 -28.23 9.90
N TYR A 154 3.84 -27.93 8.70
CA TYR A 154 3.07 -28.87 7.87
C TYR A 154 3.94 -29.65 6.88
N LYS A 155 5.24 -29.34 6.79
CA LYS A 155 6.21 -29.94 5.85
C LYS A 155 5.72 -29.90 4.40
N SER A 156 5.13 -28.77 4.01
CA SER A 156 4.47 -28.60 2.71
C SER A 156 4.70 -27.19 2.16
N HIS A 157 4.82 -27.08 0.84
CA HIS A 157 4.83 -25.80 0.11
C HIS A 157 3.41 -25.30 -0.22
N VAL A 158 2.38 -26.00 0.26
CA VAL A 158 0.97 -25.67 0.09
C VAL A 158 0.26 -25.86 1.43
N PHE A 159 -0.43 -24.82 1.91
CA PHE A 159 -1.22 -24.91 3.14
C PHE A 159 -2.47 -24.02 3.10
N LYS A 160 -3.51 -24.40 3.85
CA LYS A 160 -4.71 -23.59 4.08
C LYS A 160 -4.54 -22.63 5.26
N THR A 161 -5.11 -21.45 5.14
CA THR A 161 -5.18 -20.44 6.20
C THR A 161 -6.45 -19.60 6.05
N SER A 162 -6.74 -18.74 7.02
CA SER A 162 -7.71 -17.66 6.84
C SER A 162 -7.07 -16.30 7.11
N LEU A 163 -7.09 -15.44 6.10
CA LEU A 163 -6.56 -14.09 6.16
C LEU A 163 -7.61 -13.10 5.66
N MET A 164 -7.73 -11.96 6.34
CA MET A 164 -8.64 -10.86 5.95
C MET A 164 -10.11 -11.28 5.83
N GLY A 165 -10.55 -12.23 6.68
CA GLY A 165 -11.93 -12.74 6.72
C GLY A 165 -12.25 -13.85 5.73
N GLU A 166 -11.27 -14.29 4.93
CA GLU A 166 -11.45 -15.23 3.82
C GLU A 166 -10.63 -16.49 4.04
N HIS A 167 -11.17 -17.65 3.67
CA HIS A 167 -10.43 -18.91 3.64
C HIS A 167 -9.60 -18.95 2.36
N MET A 168 -8.32 -19.31 2.47
CA MET A 168 -7.40 -19.31 1.34
C MET A 168 -6.33 -20.38 1.41
N VAL A 169 -5.78 -20.71 0.24
CA VAL A 169 -4.64 -21.61 0.10
C VAL A 169 -3.40 -20.79 -0.28
N VAL A 170 -2.30 -20.99 0.42
CA VAL A 170 -1.01 -20.36 0.12
C VAL A 170 -0.20 -21.32 -0.75
N LEU A 171 0.29 -20.83 -1.89
CA LEU A 171 1.21 -21.57 -2.77
C LEU A 171 2.60 -20.95 -2.67
N CYS A 172 3.54 -21.70 -2.11
CA CYS A 172 4.88 -21.21 -1.80
C CYS A 172 5.91 -21.53 -2.90
N GLY A 173 6.92 -20.67 -3.01
CA GLY A 173 8.09 -20.90 -3.85
C GLY A 173 7.85 -20.77 -5.37
N PRO A 174 8.88 -21.04 -6.19
CA PRO A 174 8.85 -20.78 -7.63
C PRO A 174 7.77 -21.57 -8.38
N ALA A 175 7.49 -22.81 -7.94
CA ALA A 175 6.46 -23.64 -8.55
C ALA A 175 5.05 -23.06 -8.34
N GLY A 176 4.75 -22.57 -7.13
CA GLY A 176 3.49 -21.90 -6.80
C GLY A 176 3.34 -20.58 -7.55
N ASN A 177 4.41 -19.77 -7.55
CA ASN A 177 4.48 -18.52 -8.30
C ASN A 177 4.22 -18.75 -9.79
N LYS A 178 4.93 -19.70 -10.42
CA LYS A 178 4.75 -20.06 -11.82
C LYS A 178 3.30 -20.47 -12.12
N PHE A 179 2.73 -21.34 -11.28
CA PHE A 179 1.36 -21.80 -11.46
C PHE A 179 0.36 -20.65 -11.46
N LEU A 180 0.42 -19.76 -10.46
CA LEU A 180 -0.51 -18.63 -10.35
C LEU A 180 -0.31 -17.62 -11.47
N PHE A 181 0.93 -17.33 -11.85
CA PHE A 181 1.23 -16.31 -12.86
C PHE A 181 0.89 -16.78 -14.27
N SER A 182 1.18 -18.04 -14.62
CA SER A 182 0.92 -18.58 -15.96
C SER A 182 -0.56 -18.87 -16.23
N ASN A 183 -1.39 -18.95 -15.17
CA ASN A 183 -2.81 -19.31 -15.27
C ASN A 183 -3.79 -18.17 -14.97
N GLU A 184 -3.31 -16.93 -14.88
CA GLU A 184 -4.18 -15.76 -14.79
C GLU A 184 -5.14 -15.69 -15.99
N ASN A 185 -6.42 -15.44 -15.71
CA ASN A 185 -7.56 -15.45 -16.65
C ASN A 185 -7.82 -16.82 -17.31
N LYS A 186 -7.21 -17.91 -16.81
CA LYS A 186 -7.44 -19.29 -17.28
C LYS A 186 -8.00 -20.17 -16.16
N LEU A 187 -7.21 -20.35 -15.11
CA LEU A 187 -7.59 -21.11 -13.91
C LEU A 187 -7.80 -20.22 -12.70
N VAL A 188 -7.10 -19.08 -12.65
CA VAL A 188 -7.20 -18.11 -11.55
C VAL A 188 -7.43 -16.70 -12.08
N THR A 189 -7.99 -15.83 -11.27
CA THR A 189 -8.11 -14.40 -11.54
C THR A 189 -7.58 -13.59 -10.37
N VAL A 190 -7.12 -12.35 -10.61
CA VAL A 190 -6.88 -11.38 -9.54
C VAL A 190 -8.08 -11.29 -8.60
N TRP A 191 -7.79 -11.27 -7.31
CA TRP A 191 -8.75 -10.98 -6.26
C TRP A 191 -8.07 -10.06 -5.24
N TRP A 192 -8.85 -9.22 -4.56
CA TRP A 192 -8.35 -8.36 -3.49
C TRP A 192 -9.35 -8.35 -2.33
N PRO A 193 -8.88 -8.16 -1.08
CA PRO A 193 -9.74 -8.01 0.09
C PRO A 193 -10.81 -6.94 -0.11
N SER A 194 -11.94 -7.09 0.59
CA SER A 194 -13.09 -6.17 0.50
C SER A 194 -12.68 -4.71 0.73
N SER A 195 -11.73 -4.45 1.64
CA SER A 195 -11.20 -3.11 1.91
C SER A 195 -10.66 -2.44 0.65
N VAL A 196 -9.80 -3.14 -0.09
CA VAL A 196 -9.18 -2.65 -1.33
C VAL A 196 -10.24 -2.44 -2.40
N ARG A 197 -11.10 -3.44 -2.64
CA ARG A 197 -12.14 -3.39 -3.68
C ARG A 197 -13.13 -2.25 -3.46
N ARG A 198 -13.56 -2.01 -2.22
CA ARG A 198 -14.54 -0.95 -1.88
C ARG A 198 -13.94 0.45 -1.97
N LEU A 199 -12.67 0.62 -1.58
CA LEU A 199 -12.01 1.94 -1.66
C LEU A 199 -11.63 2.28 -3.11
N LEU A 200 -10.96 1.37 -3.82
CA LEU A 200 -10.53 1.63 -5.19
C LEU A 200 -11.71 1.63 -6.18
N GLY A 201 -12.64 0.68 -6.05
CA GLY A 201 -13.64 0.40 -7.08
C GLY A 201 -13.02 -0.30 -8.31
N PRO A 202 -13.75 -0.43 -9.43
CA PRO A 202 -13.22 -0.99 -10.68
C PRO A 202 -12.05 -0.15 -11.22
N CYS A 203 -10.88 -0.76 -11.35
CA CYS A 203 -9.66 -0.19 -11.91
C CYS A 203 -8.71 -1.32 -12.37
N VAL A 204 -7.57 -0.98 -12.99
CA VAL A 204 -6.68 -1.99 -13.58
C VAL A 204 -6.11 -3.00 -12.57
N ALA A 205 -6.11 -2.66 -11.27
CA ALA A 205 -5.70 -3.56 -10.20
C ALA A 205 -6.81 -4.52 -9.72
N THR A 206 -8.08 -4.11 -9.78
CA THR A 206 -9.23 -4.84 -9.19
C THR A 206 -10.12 -5.52 -10.23
N SER A 207 -10.07 -5.10 -11.50
CA SER A 207 -10.85 -5.71 -12.59
C SER A 207 -10.16 -6.97 -13.13
N GLY A 208 -10.87 -8.09 -13.10
CA GLY A 208 -10.52 -9.40 -13.64
C GLY A 208 -10.89 -9.58 -15.12
N GLY A 209 -10.56 -10.73 -15.71
CA GLY A 209 -11.07 -11.16 -17.01
C GLY A 209 -10.77 -10.18 -18.16
N ASP A 210 -11.68 -10.13 -19.14
CA ASP A 210 -11.49 -9.33 -20.35
C ASP A 210 -11.56 -7.82 -20.10
N GLU A 211 -12.41 -7.37 -19.16
CA GLU A 211 -12.44 -5.98 -18.71
C GLU A 211 -11.07 -5.54 -18.15
N GLY A 212 -10.48 -6.39 -17.30
CA GLY A 212 -9.14 -6.16 -16.75
C GLY A 212 -8.05 -6.12 -17.82
N LYS A 213 -8.10 -7.02 -18.81
CA LYS A 213 -7.14 -7.03 -19.94
C LYS A 213 -7.25 -5.76 -20.77
N GLN A 214 -8.46 -5.35 -21.12
CA GLN A 214 -8.73 -4.16 -21.92
C GLN A 214 -8.27 -2.89 -21.18
N MET A 215 -8.60 -2.79 -19.90
CA MET A 215 -8.18 -1.67 -19.06
C MET A 215 -6.66 -1.59 -18.95
N ARG A 216 -5.99 -2.74 -18.75
CA ARG A 216 -4.54 -2.82 -18.72
C ARG A 216 -3.91 -2.39 -20.03
N LYS A 217 -4.46 -2.80 -21.17
CA LYS A 217 -3.98 -2.39 -22.50
C LYS A 217 -4.05 -0.86 -22.66
N MET A 218 -5.17 -0.24 -22.32
CA MET A 218 -5.32 1.22 -22.39
C MET A 218 -4.30 1.96 -21.52
N VAL A 219 -4.09 1.53 -20.27
CA VAL A 219 -3.09 2.17 -19.39
C VAL A 219 -1.66 1.92 -19.91
N SER A 220 -1.38 0.74 -20.48
CA SER A 220 -0.04 0.38 -20.96
C SER A 220 0.47 1.24 -22.11
N CYS A 221 -0.41 1.82 -22.94
CA CYS A 221 -0.01 2.70 -24.04
C CYS A 221 0.74 3.94 -23.54
N PHE A 222 0.39 4.45 -22.35
CA PHE A 222 1.04 5.59 -21.72
C PHE A 222 2.31 5.20 -20.93
N MET A 223 2.61 3.90 -20.83
CA MET A 223 3.80 3.31 -20.20
C MET A 223 4.71 2.67 -21.27
N SER A 224 4.82 3.32 -22.43
CA SER A 224 5.57 2.84 -23.59
C SER A 224 7.01 3.40 -23.60
N PRO A 225 7.96 2.74 -24.29
CA PRO A 225 9.31 3.25 -24.46
C PRO A 225 9.36 4.69 -25.01
N ASP A 226 8.45 5.04 -25.93
CA ASP A 226 8.37 6.39 -26.49
C ASP A 226 7.97 7.43 -25.43
N ALA A 227 6.96 7.12 -24.60
CA ALA A 227 6.56 7.98 -23.49
C ALA A 227 7.70 8.14 -22.48
N PHE A 228 8.41 7.05 -22.15
CA PHE A 228 9.53 7.10 -21.21
C PHE A 228 10.65 8.03 -21.68
N THR A 229 11.07 7.88 -22.94
CA THR A 229 12.14 8.69 -23.53
C THR A 229 11.75 10.16 -23.70
N ARG A 230 10.53 10.44 -24.18
CA ARG A 230 10.13 11.82 -24.52
C ARG A 230 9.70 12.65 -23.32
N LEU A 231 9.01 12.05 -22.36
CA LEU A 231 8.33 12.77 -21.28
C LEU A 231 8.88 12.43 -19.90
N TYR A 232 8.97 11.14 -19.58
CA TYR A 232 9.15 10.73 -18.18
C TYR A 232 10.56 11.02 -17.68
N ILE A 233 11.61 10.62 -18.41
CA ILE A 233 12.99 10.78 -17.92
C ILE A 233 13.29 12.25 -17.62
N LYS A 234 12.98 13.16 -18.54
CA LYS A 234 13.19 14.60 -18.34
C LYS A 234 12.40 15.13 -17.14
N THR A 235 11.14 14.75 -17.01
CA THR A 235 10.27 15.21 -15.91
C THR A 235 10.77 14.67 -14.58
N MET A 236 11.11 13.38 -14.51
CA MET A 236 11.66 12.72 -13.32
C MET A 236 12.97 13.37 -12.89
N ASP A 237 13.88 13.65 -13.82
CA ASP A 237 15.16 14.28 -13.52
C ASP A 237 14.97 15.72 -13.01
N LEU A 238 14.14 16.51 -13.70
CA LEU A 238 13.75 17.86 -13.26
C LEU A 238 13.17 17.87 -11.84
N VAL A 239 12.17 17.02 -11.57
CA VAL A 239 11.51 16.93 -10.26
C VAL A 239 12.51 16.47 -9.20
N SER A 240 13.39 15.50 -9.51
CA SER A 240 14.42 15.02 -8.59
C SER A 240 15.38 16.13 -8.19
N GLN A 241 15.87 16.91 -9.16
CA GLN A 241 16.76 18.04 -8.90
C GLN A 241 16.09 19.12 -8.07
N GLN A 242 14.84 19.49 -8.39
CA GLN A 242 14.06 20.48 -7.64
C GLN A 242 13.79 20.02 -6.20
N HIS A 243 13.38 18.76 -6.04
CA HIS A 243 13.11 18.17 -4.73
C HIS A 243 14.39 18.13 -3.87
N ILE A 244 15.52 17.70 -4.42
CA ILE A 244 16.80 17.67 -3.71
C ILE A 244 17.25 19.08 -3.30
N LYS A 245 17.12 20.05 -4.20
CA LYS A 245 17.43 21.46 -3.90
C LYS A 245 16.57 22.00 -2.75
N THR A 246 15.30 21.63 -2.69
CA THR A 246 14.34 22.21 -1.75
C THR A 246 14.40 21.55 -0.37
N HIS A 247 14.58 20.24 -0.32
CA HIS A 247 14.41 19.47 0.92
C HIS A 247 15.71 18.92 1.52
N TRP A 248 16.81 18.92 0.75
CA TRP A 248 18.05 18.24 1.15
C TRP A 248 19.26 19.20 1.22
N GLN A 249 19.34 20.18 0.32
CA GLN A 249 20.43 21.16 0.34
C GLN A 249 20.29 22.13 1.52
N GLY A 250 21.40 22.35 2.24
CA GLY A 250 21.43 23.22 3.43
C GLY A 250 20.92 22.56 4.71
N THR A 251 20.48 21.30 4.64
CA THR A 251 20.03 20.54 5.80
C THR A 251 21.14 19.58 6.27
N GLU A 252 21.42 19.53 7.57
CA GLU A 252 22.40 18.59 8.13
C GLU A 252 21.81 17.17 8.25
N GLU A 253 20.55 17.07 8.66
CA GLU A 253 19.84 15.80 8.88
C GLU A 253 18.51 15.78 8.12
N VAL A 254 18.18 14.64 7.50
CA VAL A 254 16.92 14.43 6.78
C VAL A 254 16.32 13.10 7.19
N LYS A 255 15.00 13.08 7.48
CA LYS A 255 14.23 11.84 7.55
C LYS A 255 13.89 11.41 6.13
N VAL A 256 14.53 10.34 5.64
CA VAL A 256 14.43 9.92 4.23
C VAL A 256 13.02 9.52 3.87
N PHE A 257 12.38 8.63 4.63
CA PHE A 257 11.09 8.07 4.25
C PHE A 257 9.98 9.13 4.04
N PRO A 258 9.71 10.06 4.98
CA PRO A 258 8.71 11.10 4.76
C PRO A 258 9.08 12.06 3.62
N THR A 259 10.37 12.37 3.44
CA THR A 259 10.84 13.27 2.39
C THR A 259 10.66 12.64 1.00
N ILE A 260 11.04 11.37 0.84
CA ILE A 260 10.84 10.63 -0.41
C ILE A 260 9.35 10.42 -0.73
N LYS A 261 8.49 10.23 0.27
CA LYS A 261 7.04 10.17 0.03
C LYS A 261 6.50 11.45 -0.60
N LEU A 262 7.00 12.62 -0.19
CA LEU A 262 6.62 13.88 -0.85
C LEU A 262 7.07 13.91 -2.32
N TYR A 263 8.32 13.49 -2.58
CA TYR A 263 8.89 13.43 -3.92
C TYR A 263 8.08 12.56 -4.88
N THR A 264 7.84 11.28 -4.52
CA THR A 264 7.16 10.34 -5.41
C THR A 264 5.69 10.72 -5.61
N PHE A 265 5.05 11.34 -4.61
CA PHE A 265 3.66 11.81 -4.73
C PHE A 265 3.56 12.98 -5.69
N GLU A 266 4.45 13.97 -5.56
CA GLU A 266 4.56 15.11 -6.46
C GLU A 266 4.82 14.64 -7.90
N LEU A 267 5.79 13.74 -8.07
CA LEU A 267 6.13 13.19 -9.38
C LEU A 267 4.94 12.47 -10.04
N ALA A 268 4.23 11.63 -9.29
CA ALA A 268 3.03 10.96 -9.78
C ALA A 268 1.90 11.95 -10.13
N CYS A 269 1.73 13.02 -9.34
CA CYS A 269 0.77 14.09 -9.64
C CYS A 269 1.11 14.83 -10.95
N ARG A 270 2.40 15.13 -11.19
CA ARG A 270 2.85 15.79 -12.43
C ARG A 270 2.68 14.90 -13.65
N LEU A 271 3.11 13.63 -13.56
CA LEU A 271 3.08 12.72 -14.71
C LEU A 271 1.67 12.20 -15.04
N PHE A 272 0.81 12.00 -14.05
CA PHE A 272 -0.52 11.40 -14.29
C PHE A 272 -1.64 12.43 -14.47
N MET A 273 -1.44 13.67 -13.99
CA MET A 273 -2.50 14.69 -13.98
C MET A 273 -2.01 16.10 -14.33
N SER A 274 -0.72 16.29 -14.66
CA SER A 274 -0.12 17.62 -14.86
C SER A 274 -0.44 18.59 -13.73
N LEU A 275 -0.49 18.09 -12.49
CA LEU A 275 -0.74 18.90 -11.31
C LEU A 275 0.58 19.36 -10.71
N GLU A 276 0.85 20.66 -10.81
CA GLU A 276 2.10 21.28 -10.32
C GLU A 276 1.92 22.20 -9.11
N ASP A 277 0.69 22.63 -8.82
CA ASP A 277 0.40 23.54 -7.71
C ASP A 277 0.72 22.90 -6.34
N PRO A 278 1.71 23.42 -5.58
CA PRO A 278 2.18 22.77 -4.35
C PRO A 278 1.10 22.64 -3.28
N VAL A 279 0.19 23.62 -3.19
CA VAL A 279 -0.90 23.62 -2.21
C VAL A 279 -1.89 22.50 -2.50
N ARG A 280 -2.30 22.33 -3.77
CA ARG A 280 -3.17 21.22 -4.20
C ARG A 280 -2.51 19.86 -4.01
N ILE A 281 -1.22 19.73 -4.34
CA ILE A 281 -0.47 18.49 -4.13
C ILE A 281 -0.44 18.14 -2.64
N SER A 282 -0.08 19.10 -1.77
CA SER A 282 -0.04 18.89 -0.32
C SER A 282 -1.40 18.50 0.29
N ASN A 283 -2.47 19.18 -0.13
CA ASN A 283 -3.83 18.84 0.30
C ASN A 283 -4.23 17.42 -0.13
N LEU A 284 -3.90 17.04 -1.36
CA LEU A 284 -4.18 15.69 -1.86
C LEU A 284 -3.34 14.64 -1.12
N ALA A 285 -2.06 14.91 -0.88
CA ALA A 285 -1.13 14.03 -0.16
C ALA A 285 -1.62 13.75 1.27
N THR A 286 -2.17 14.76 1.95
CA THR A 286 -2.73 14.62 3.30
C THR A 286 -3.90 13.62 3.32
N LEU A 287 -4.84 13.76 2.40
CA LEU A 287 -5.94 12.79 2.24
C LEU A 287 -5.40 11.41 1.86
N PHE A 288 -4.38 11.37 0.99
CA PHE A 288 -3.78 10.14 0.53
C PHE A 288 -3.15 9.33 1.66
N ASN A 289 -2.45 9.97 2.59
CA ASN A 289 -1.87 9.31 3.75
C ASN A 289 -2.94 8.68 4.66
N VAL A 290 -4.13 9.26 4.77
CA VAL A 290 -5.26 8.65 5.50
C VAL A 290 -5.79 7.42 4.74
N PHE A 291 -5.93 7.53 3.42
CA PHE A 291 -6.33 6.42 2.56
C PHE A 291 -5.36 5.23 2.64
N LEU A 292 -4.05 5.46 2.54
CA LEU A 292 -3.01 4.43 2.62
C LEU A 292 -3.09 3.61 3.91
N LYS A 293 -3.36 4.27 5.04
CA LYS A 293 -3.49 3.58 6.33
C LYS A 293 -4.68 2.62 6.37
N GLY A 294 -5.74 2.80 5.58
CA GLY A 294 -6.91 1.91 5.65
C GLY A 294 -7.14 1.01 4.44
N ILE A 295 -6.26 1.03 3.42
CA ILE A 295 -6.49 0.24 2.20
C ILE A 295 -6.33 -1.27 2.43
N ILE A 296 -5.31 -1.69 3.18
CA ILE A 296 -5.08 -3.09 3.56
C ILE A 296 -5.36 -3.25 5.05
N SER A 297 -6.64 -3.18 5.43
CA SER A 297 -7.10 -3.42 6.80
C SER A 297 -8.31 -4.35 6.80
N ILE A 298 -8.66 -4.89 7.96
CA ILE A 298 -9.93 -5.57 8.15
C ILE A 298 -11.06 -4.58 7.82
N HIS A 299 -12.05 -5.05 7.05
CA HIS A 299 -13.15 -4.23 6.58
C HIS A 299 -14.18 -4.03 7.71
N PHE A 300 -13.90 -3.10 8.60
CA PHE A 300 -14.82 -2.69 9.66
C PHE A 300 -15.18 -1.21 9.50
N ASP A 301 -16.41 -0.94 9.06
CA ASP A 301 -16.87 0.40 8.67
C ASP A 301 -17.53 1.15 9.84
N PHE A 302 -16.76 1.36 10.91
CA PHE A 302 -17.22 2.03 12.12
C PHE A 302 -16.41 3.31 12.39
N PRO A 303 -17.03 4.42 12.85
CA PRO A 303 -16.31 5.64 13.19
C PRO A 303 -15.11 5.39 14.12
N GLY A 304 -13.95 5.95 13.78
CA GLY A 304 -12.69 5.76 14.53
C GLY A 304 -11.78 4.67 13.95
N THR A 305 -12.30 3.77 13.11
CA THR A 305 -11.49 2.72 12.47
C THR A 305 -10.64 3.26 11.31
N ARG A 306 -9.52 2.56 11.02
CA ARG A 306 -8.66 2.85 9.85
C ARG A 306 -9.46 2.82 8.54
N PHE A 307 -10.32 1.81 8.36
CA PHE A 307 -11.12 1.65 7.16
C PHE A 307 -12.15 2.79 6.99
N TYR A 308 -12.88 3.16 8.04
CA TYR A 308 -13.85 4.26 7.99
C TYR A 308 -13.20 5.58 7.58
N ASN A 309 -12.05 5.90 8.17
CA ASN A 309 -11.30 7.11 7.85
C ASN A 309 -10.77 7.08 6.40
N ALA A 310 -10.23 5.94 5.96
CA ALA A 310 -9.81 5.76 4.57
C ALA A 310 -10.98 5.90 3.59
N LYS A 311 -12.16 5.37 3.91
CA LYS A 311 -13.37 5.52 3.09
C LYS A 311 -13.74 7.00 2.89
N LYS A 312 -13.74 7.79 3.97
CA LYS A 312 -13.99 9.25 3.88
C LYS A 312 -12.92 9.95 3.05
N ALA A 313 -11.65 9.64 3.28
CA ALA A 313 -10.54 10.20 2.52
C ALA A 313 -10.65 9.86 1.02
N THR A 314 -10.96 8.60 0.69
CA THR A 314 -11.21 8.15 -0.68
C THR A 314 -12.35 8.92 -1.34
N SER A 315 -13.47 9.14 -0.65
CA SER A 315 -14.56 9.95 -1.19
C SER A 315 -14.12 11.38 -1.50
N ALA A 316 -13.35 12.02 -0.60
CA ALA A 316 -12.82 13.36 -0.82
C ALA A 316 -11.82 13.40 -2.00
N ILE A 317 -10.89 12.45 -2.08
CA ILE A 317 -9.94 12.32 -3.20
C ILE A 317 -10.70 12.15 -4.51
N LYS A 318 -11.65 11.22 -4.58
CA LYS A 318 -12.44 10.99 -5.81
C LYS A 318 -13.21 12.24 -6.24
N ASN A 319 -13.71 13.05 -5.30
CA ASN A 319 -14.34 14.32 -5.62
C ASN A 319 -13.36 15.33 -6.23
N HIS A 320 -12.14 15.44 -5.67
CA HIS A 320 -11.09 16.29 -6.24
C HIS A 320 -10.71 15.83 -7.66
N LEU A 321 -10.53 14.52 -7.85
CA LEU A 321 -10.18 13.96 -9.15
C LEU A 321 -11.29 14.19 -10.19
N ARG A 322 -12.57 14.06 -9.83
CA ARG A 322 -13.70 14.38 -10.73
C ARG A 322 -13.63 15.82 -11.20
N ILE A 323 -13.37 16.79 -10.31
CA ILE A 323 -13.24 18.20 -10.69
C ILE A 323 -12.13 18.40 -11.72
N ILE A 324 -10.98 17.72 -11.56
CA ILE A 324 -9.87 17.79 -12.52
C ILE A 324 -10.30 17.19 -13.87
N VAL A 325 -10.95 16.02 -13.86
CA VAL A 325 -11.43 15.36 -15.07
C VAL A 325 -12.45 16.22 -15.82
N SER A 326 -13.45 16.80 -15.13
CA SER A 326 -14.47 17.64 -15.76
C SER A 326 -13.85 18.89 -16.39
N ARG A 327 -12.91 19.56 -15.70
CA ARG A 327 -12.18 20.71 -16.26
C ARG A 327 -11.36 20.31 -17.49
N ARG A 328 -10.70 19.15 -17.43
CA ARG A 328 -9.90 18.66 -18.55
C ARG A 328 -10.76 18.35 -19.77
N ARG A 329 -11.92 17.73 -19.57
CA ARG A 329 -12.87 17.44 -20.65
C ARG A 329 -13.39 18.70 -21.32
N ALA A 330 -13.80 19.71 -20.54
CA ALA A 330 -14.24 20.99 -21.09
C ALA A 330 -13.14 21.67 -21.94
N ALA A 331 -11.89 21.67 -21.46
CA ALA A 331 -10.76 22.24 -22.21
C ALA A 331 -10.48 21.50 -23.54
N LEU A 332 -10.69 20.19 -23.59
CA LEU A 332 -10.52 19.39 -24.82
C LEU A 332 -11.64 19.67 -25.84
N GLU A 333 -12.86 19.98 -25.38
CA GLU A 333 -14.01 20.30 -26.24
C GLU A 333 -13.89 21.69 -26.87
N GLU A 334 -13.32 22.66 -26.15
CA GLU A 334 -13.11 24.04 -26.62
C GLU A 334 -12.07 24.16 -27.76
N LYS A 335 -11.42 23.06 -28.18
CA LYS A 335 -10.33 23.02 -29.18
C LYS A 335 -9.28 24.12 -28.95
N ASN A 336 -8.96 24.42 -27.70
CA ASN A 336 -7.91 25.39 -27.41
C ASN A 336 -6.59 24.88 -28.04
N PRO A 337 -5.93 25.66 -28.93
CA PRO A 337 -4.73 25.22 -29.66
C PRO A 337 -3.48 25.01 -28.78
N ASP A 338 -3.56 25.26 -27.48
CA ASP A 338 -2.53 24.86 -26.53
C ASP A 338 -2.44 23.33 -26.48
N VAL A 339 -1.23 22.80 -26.73
CA VAL A 339 -0.95 21.35 -26.74
C VAL A 339 -1.59 20.70 -25.50
N PRO A 340 -2.55 19.77 -25.66
CA PRO A 340 -3.22 19.18 -24.51
C PRO A 340 -2.16 18.55 -23.58
N PRO A 341 -2.31 18.67 -22.25
CA PRO A 341 -1.32 18.13 -21.32
C PRO A 341 -1.06 16.67 -21.64
N GLN A 342 0.21 16.33 -21.94
CA GLN A 342 0.65 14.98 -22.24
C GLN A 342 0.74 14.17 -20.94
N ASP A 343 -0.38 14.00 -20.26
CA ASP A 343 -0.48 13.19 -19.05
C ASP A 343 -1.41 11.98 -19.23
N LEU A 344 -1.33 11.08 -18.26
CA LEU A 344 -2.12 9.85 -18.29
C LEU A 344 -3.63 10.13 -18.29
N MET A 345 -4.07 11.13 -17.52
CA MET A 345 -5.49 11.48 -17.42
C MET A 345 -6.05 11.91 -18.77
N THR A 346 -5.36 12.78 -19.51
CA THR A 346 -5.71 13.16 -20.88
C THR A 346 -5.74 11.92 -21.77
N HIS A 347 -4.73 11.06 -21.70
CA HIS A 347 -4.69 9.83 -22.49
C HIS A 347 -5.92 8.94 -22.25
N LEU A 348 -6.31 8.72 -20.99
CA LEU A 348 -7.50 7.93 -20.65
C LEU A 348 -8.82 8.59 -21.08
N LEU A 349 -8.85 9.91 -21.24
CA LEU A 349 -10.03 10.64 -21.69
C LEU A 349 -10.27 10.55 -23.20
N ILE A 350 -9.19 10.46 -23.98
CA ILE A 350 -9.26 10.55 -25.45
C ILE A 350 -9.02 9.23 -26.17
N THR A 351 -8.42 8.24 -25.50
CA THR A 351 -8.08 6.95 -26.12
C THR A 351 -9.29 6.01 -26.02
N PRO A 352 -9.94 5.66 -27.16
CA PRO A 352 -11.00 4.66 -27.16
C PRO A 352 -10.42 3.25 -27.04
N ASP A 353 -11.27 2.32 -26.61
CA ASP A 353 -10.99 0.90 -26.70
C ASP A 353 -11.08 0.36 -28.15
N GLU A 354 -10.85 -0.95 -28.31
CA GLU A 354 -10.90 -1.63 -29.61
C GLU A 354 -12.27 -1.53 -30.32
N ASN A 355 -13.34 -1.26 -29.57
CA ASN A 355 -14.70 -1.08 -30.09
C ASN A 355 -15.06 0.40 -30.30
N GLY A 356 -14.11 1.32 -30.16
CA GLY A 356 -14.35 2.77 -30.28
C GLY A 356 -14.96 3.41 -29.02
N LYS A 357 -15.07 2.69 -27.91
CA LYS A 357 -15.71 3.19 -26.68
C LYS A 357 -14.69 3.84 -25.75
N LEU A 358 -15.01 5.05 -25.28
CA LEU A 358 -14.21 5.77 -24.28
C LEU A 358 -14.42 5.21 -22.87
N MET A 359 -13.39 5.33 -22.04
CA MET A 359 -13.46 4.92 -20.64
C MET A 359 -14.47 5.79 -19.86
N PRO A 360 -15.37 5.18 -19.06
CA PRO A 360 -16.27 5.96 -18.21
C PRO A 360 -15.50 6.81 -17.20
N GLU A 361 -15.98 8.02 -16.93
CA GLU A 361 -15.32 8.96 -16.00
C GLU A 361 -15.05 8.34 -14.62
N SER A 362 -16.01 7.59 -14.07
CA SER A 362 -15.85 6.90 -12.78
C SER A 362 -14.68 5.92 -12.78
N VAL A 363 -14.43 5.24 -13.90
CA VAL A 363 -13.33 4.30 -14.09
C VAL A 363 -12.00 5.03 -14.30
N ILE A 364 -12.01 6.18 -14.99
CA ILE A 364 -10.83 7.06 -15.10
C ILE A 364 -10.40 7.52 -13.70
N VAL A 365 -11.33 8.03 -12.90
CA VAL A 365 -11.06 8.48 -11.51
C VAL A 365 -10.51 7.34 -10.65
N ASN A 366 -11.07 6.14 -10.75
CA ASN A 366 -10.57 4.99 -10.01
C ASN A 366 -9.16 4.56 -10.46
N ASN A 367 -8.87 4.62 -11.77
CA ASN A 367 -7.53 4.32 -12.30
C ASN A 367 -6.51 5.37 -11.86
N ILE A 368 -6.83 6.65 -11.91
CA ILE A 368 -5.92 7.71 -11.44
C ILE A 368 -5.65 7.56 -9.93
N LEU A 369 -6.68 7.32 -9.10
CA LEU A 369 -6.49 7.04 -7.68
C LEU A 369 -5.55 5.83 -7.45
N MET A 370 -5.78 4.73 -8.16
CA MET A 370 -4.97 3.53 -8.01
C MET A 370 -3.54 3.73 -8.51
N LEU A 371 -3.33 4.46 -9.62
CA LEU A 371 -1.99 4.70 -10.16
C LEU A 371 -1.19 5.69 -9.32
N LEU A 372 -1.84 6.70 -8.74
CA LEU A 372 -1.22 7.53 -7.70
C LEU A 372 -0.78 6.67 -6.52
N PHE A 373 -1.58 5.67 -6.11
CA PHE A 373 -1.20 4.75 -5.04
C PHE A 373 0.02 3.91 -5.41
N ALA A 374 -0.06 3.25 -6.56
CA ALA A 374 0.99 2.37 -7.04
C ALA A 374 2.31 3.10 -7.28
N GLY A 375 2.28 4.27 -7.92
CA GLY A 375 3.48 5.06 -8.25
C GLY A 375 4.10 5.80 -7.07
N HIS A 376 3.35 6.06 -6.00
CA HIS A 376 3.84 6.76 -4.82
C HIS A 376 4.42 5.80 -3.77
N ASP A 377 3.60 4.90 -3.22
CA ASP A 377 3.95 4.21 -1.98
C ASP A 377 5.04 3.14 -2.22
N THR A 378 4.95 2.43 -3.35
CA THR A 378 5.92 1.36 -3.68
C THR A 378 7.31 1.91 -4.01
N SER A 379 7.40 2.96 -4.83
CA SER A 379 8.66 3.62 -5.17
C SER A 379 9.30 4.29 -3.96
N SER A 380 8.49 4.89 -3.07
CA SER A 380 9.01 5.52 -1.85
C SER A 380 9.75 4.54 -0.96
N VAL A 381 9.15 3.35 -0.78
CA VAL A 381 9.76 2.26 -0.04
C VAL A 381 11.04 1.79 -0.73
N ALA A 382 11.00 1.53 -2.04
CA ALA A 382 12.17 1.05 -2.77
C ALA A 382 13.35 2.03 -2.68
N ILE A 383 13.14 3.32 -2.93
CA ILE A 383 14.17 4.35 -2.80
C ILE A 383 14.72 4.40 -1.37
N THR A 384 13.84 4.39 -0.37
CA THR A 384 14.25 4.41 1.05
C THR A 384 15.12 3.20 1.41
N MET A 385 14.74 1.99 0.98
CA MET A 385 15.50 0.78 1.25
C MET A 385 16.85 0.75 0.50
N VAL A 386 16.92 1.32 -0.71
CA VAL A 386 18.19 1.52 -1.44
C VAL A 386 19.08 2.50 -0.68
N MET A 387 18.57 3.65 -0.24
CA MET A 387 19.35 4.62 0.52
C MET A 387 19.85 4.06 1.86
N LYS A 388 19.02 3.27 2.55
CA LYS A 388 19.41 2.51 3.75
C LYS A 388 20.59 1.57 3.45
N SER A 389 20.43 0.73 2.42
CA SER A 389 21.46 -0.26 2.05
C SER A 389 22.79 0.41 1.70
N LEU A 390 22.75 1.53 0.96
CA LEU A 390 23.94 2.29 0.61
C LEU A 390 24.61 2.99 1.80
N ALA A 391 23.84 3.36 2.83
CA ALA A 391 24.40 3.89 4.08
C ALA A 391 25.11 2.80 4.91
N GLU A 392 24.62 1.57 4.83
CA GLU A 392 25.15 0.40 5.55
C GLU A 392 26.35 -0.25 4.85
N LEU A 393 26.48 -0.05 3.52
CA LEU A 393 27.47 -0.72 2.67
C LEU A 393 28.30 0.30 1.87
N PRO A 394 29.28 0.99 2.51
CA PRO A 394 30.07 2.03 1.86
C PRO A 394 30.80 1.57 0.59
N GLU A 395 31.26 0.32 0.54
CA GLU A 395 31.91 -0.27 -0.63
C GLU A 395 30.97 -0.41 -1.83
N ILE A 396 29.68 -0.65 -1.59
CA ILE A 396 28.66 -0.65 -2.64
C ILE A 396 28.36 0.79 -3.07
N TYR A 397 28.26 1.72 -2.12
CA TYR A 397 28.10 3.15 -2.41
C TYR A 397 29.23 3.66 -3.32
N GLU A 398 30.50 3.33 -3.06
CA GLU A 398 31.62 3.77 -3.91
C GLU A 398 31.49 3.27 -5.35
N LYS A 399 31.04 2.04 -5.55
CA LYS A 399 30.85 1.46 -6.89
C LYS A 399 29.69 2.15 -7.63
N VAL A 400 28.57 2.42 -6.93
CA VAL A 400 27.47 3.23 -7.48
C VAL A 400 27.97 4.62 -7.84
N MET A 401 28.68 5.29 -6.93
CA MET A 401 29.21 6.64 -7.15
C MET A 401 30.16 6.69 -8.35
N ARG A 402 30.99 5.65 -8.56
CA ARG A 402 31.86 5.56 -9.74
C ARG A 402 31.07 5.47 -11.03
N GLU A 403 30.09 4.56 -11.10
CA GLU A 403 29.19 4.42 -12.27
C GLU A 403 28.47 5.74 -12.58
N GLN A 404 27.93 6.41 -11.55
CA GLN A 404 27.20 7.67 -11.73
C GLN A 404 28.13 8.82 -12.16
N ASN A 405 29.37 8.88 -11.67
CA ASN A 405 30.36 9.86 -12.11
C ASN A 405 30.75 9.69 -13.58
N GLU A 406 30.87 8.46 -14.08
CA GLU A 406 31.17 8.19 -15.49
C GLU A 406 30.05 8.71 -16.40
N ILE A 407 28.80 8.51 -15.99
CA ILE A 407 27.63 9.08 -16.68
C ILE A 407 27.69 10.60 -16.64
N ALA A 408 27.87 11.21 -15.47
CA ALA A 408 27.90 12.67 -15.31
C ALA A 408 29.00 13.34 -16.16
N LYS A 409 30.19 12.74 -16.25
CA LYS A 409 31.31 13.23 -17.09
C LYS A 409 30.99 13.23 -18.59
N SER A 410 30.07 12.38 -19.04
CA SER A 410 29.67 12.31 -20.44
C SER A 410 28.60 13.35 -20.84
N LYS A 411 28.11 14.16 -19.88
CA LYS A 411 27.02 15.11 -20.09
C LYS A 411 27.52 16.55 -20.14
N GLY A 412 26.85 17.36 -20.97
CA GLY A 412 26.99 18.81 -20.97
C GLY A 412 26.39 19.46 -19.73
N ALA A 413 26.82 20.69 -19.41
CA ALA A 413 26.27 21.45 -18.30
C ALA A 413 24.77 21.72 -18.51
N GLY A 414 23.95 21.34 -17.52
CA GLY A 414 22.50 21.53 -17.55
C GLY A 414 21.73 20.52 -18.41
N GLU A 415 22.39 19.50 -18.97
CA GLU A 415 21.70 18.43 -19.70
C GLU A 415 21.00 17.46 -18.75
N TYR A 416 19.72 17.21 -19.00
CA TYR A 416 18.97 16.15 -18.32
C TYR A 416 19.45 14.76 -18.75
N LEU A 417 19.31 13.77 -17.86
CA LEU A 417 19.48 12.36 -18.17
C LEU A 417 18.65 11.97 -19.41
N GLN A 418 19.20 11.08 -20.23
CA GLN A 418 18.51 10.49 -21.38
C GLN A 418 18.41 8.98 -21.22
N TRP A 419 17.64 8.32 -22.10
CA TRP A 419 17.44 6.87 -22.06
C TRP A 419 18.78 6.10 -22.06
N GLU A 420 19.74 6.56 -22.86
CA GLU A 420 21.08 5.97 -22.99
C GLU A 420 21.87 6.06 -21.67
N ASP A 421 21.63 7.09 -20.86
CA ASP A 421 22.27 7.23 -19.55
C ASP A 421 21.71 6.20 -18.56
N ILE A 422 20.39 6.01 -18.55
CA ILE A 422 19.74 5.00 -17.69
C ILE A 422 20.21 3.58 -18.06
N GLN A 423 20.44 3.31 -19.36
CA GLN A 423 20.97 2.02 -19.81
C GLN A 423 22.39 1.71 -19.32
N LYS A 424 23.18 2.74 -18.96
CA LYS A 424 24.53 2.60 -18.39
C LYS A 424 24.50 2.27 -16.89
N MET A 425 23.40 2.54 -16.17
CA MET A 425 23.26 2.33 -14.72
C MET A 425 23.03 0.86 -14.32
N ARG A 426 23.83 -0.06 -14.88
CA ARG A 426 23.65 -1.52 -14.72
C ARG A 426 23.95 -1.98 -13.30
N TYR A 427 25.06 -1.53 -12.72
CA TYR A 427 25.44 -1.88 -11.36
C TYR A 427 24.45 -1.28 -10.36
N SER A 428 24.05 -0.03 -10.55
CA SER A 428 23.02 0.60 -9.71
C SER A 428 21.70 -0.17 -9.76
N TRP A 429 21.31 -0.68 -10.93
CA TRP A 429 20.10 -1.51 -11.03
C TRP A 429 20.22 -2.85 -10.31
N ASN A 430 21.40 -3.48 -10.30
CA ASN A 430 21.66 -4.68 -9.50
C ASN A 430 21.54 -4.40 -7.99
N VAL A 431 22.05 -3.26 -7.53
CA VAL A 431 21.88 -2.79 -6.14
C VAL A 431 20.41 -2.59 -5.81
N VAL A 432 19.65 -1.93 -6.69
CA VAL A 432 18.21 -1.75 -6.51
C VAL A 432 17.50 -3.11 -6.43
N CYS A 433 17.85 -4.05 -7.32
CA CYS A 433 17.25 -5.37 -7.35
C CYS A 433 17.50 -6.16 -6.05
N GLU A 434 18.71 -6.08 -5.49
CA GLU A 434 19.04 -6.76 -4.23
C GLU A 434 18.34 -6.10 -3.04
N ALA A 435 18.24 -4.76 -3.02
CA ALA A 435 17.48 -4.05 -1.99
C ALA A 435 16.00 -4.46 -1.99
N ILE A 436 15.36 -4.55 -3.17
CA ILE A 436 13.95 -4.97 -3.26
C ILE A 436 13.75 -6.48 -3.15
N ARG A 437 14.79 -7.31 -3.30
CA ARG A 437 14.76 -8.74 -2.91
C ARG A 437 14.67 -8.86 -1.39
N LEU A 438 15.51 -8.11 -0.67
CA LEU A 438 15.57 -8.18 0.78
C LEU A 438 14.38 -7.52 1.46
N SER A 439 13.88 -6.42 0.90
CA SER A 439 12.76 -5.63 1.42
C SER A 439 11.76 -5.30 0.30
N PRO A 440 11.00 -6.29 -0.20
CA PRO A 440 10.07 -6.06 -1.30
C PRO A 440 8.94 -5.11 -0.84
N PRO A 441 8.64 -4.04 -1.61
CA PRO A 441 7.52 -3.14 -1.27
C PRO A 441 6.18 -3.86 -1.16
N VAL A 442 5.97 -4.88 -2.00
CA VAL A 442 4.78 -5.75 -1.98
C VAL A 442 5.21 -7.16 -1.58
N ILE A 443 4.77 -7.63 -0.42
CA ILE A 443 5.15 -8.92 0.18
C ILE A 443 4.40 -10.14 -0.42
N GLY A 444 3.36 -9.89 -1.21
CA GLY A 444 2.55 -10.90 -1.89
C GLY A 444 1.25 -10.33 -2.44
N ALA A 445 0.48 -11.16 -3.15
CA ALA A 445 -0.82 -10.77 -3.67
C ALA A 445 -1.78 -11.95 -3.78
N PHE A 446 -3.06 -11.64 -3.96
CA PHE A 446 -4.13 -12.62 -3.91
C PHE A 446 -4.68 -12.99 -5.28
N ARG A 447 -5.28 -14.16 -5.35
CA ARG A 447 -5.97 -14.74 -6.51
C ARG A 447 -7.26 -15.43 -6.05
N GLU A 448 -8.11 -15.75 -7.02
CA GLU A 448 -9.30 -16.57 -6.84
C GLU A 448 -9.33 -17.65 -7.92
N ALA A 449 -9.66 -18.88 -7.54
CA ALA A 449 -9.84 -19.99 -8.46
C ALA A 449 -11.13 -19.81 -9.29
N LEU A 450 -11.01 -19.81 -10.61
CA LEU A 450 -12.12 -19.71 -11.55
C LEU A 450 -12.83 -21.05 -11.78
N THR A 451 -12.11 -22.14 -11.53
CA THR A 451 -12.52 -23.54 -11.69
C THR A 451 -11.91 -24.37 -10.57
N ASP A 452 -12.35 -25.61 -10.42
CA ASP A 452 -11.64 -26.59 -9.59
C ASP A 452 -10.25 -26.84 -10.17
N ILE A 453 -9.23 -26.88 -9.32
CA ILE A 453 -7.81 -26.98 -9.67
C ILE A 453 -7.20 -28.13 -8.89
N SER A 454 -6.54 -29.06 -9.56
CA SER A 454 -5.64 -30.01 -8.92
C SER A 454 -4.20 -29.48 -8.98
N TYR A 455 -3.58 -29.23 -7.83
CA TYR A 455 -2.23 -28.70 -7.71
C TYR A 455 -1.45 -29.41 -6.61
N ALA A 456 -0.26 -29.93 -6.93
CA ALA A 456 0.62 -30.62 -5.99
C ALA A 456 -0.07 -31.76 -5.18
N GLY A 457 -1.04 -32.45 -5.81
CA GLY A 457 -1.82 -33.51 -5.17
C GLY A 457 -3.02 -33.02 -4.34
N TYR A 458 -3.27 -31.71 -4.29
CA TYR A 458 -4.41 -31.12 -3.59
C TYR A 458 -5.49 -30.64 -4.57
N ASP A 459 -6.75 -30.84 -4.19
CA ASP A 459 -7.89 -30.26 -4.89
C ASP A 459 -8.27 -28.92 -4.27
N ILE A 460 -8.22 -27.88 -5.09
CA ILE A 460 -8.52 -26.49 -4.76
C ILE A 460 -9.84 -26.15 -5.47
N PRO A 461 -10.95 -25.98 -4.74
CA PRO A 461 -12.25 -25.80 -5.35
C PRO A 461 -12.40 -24.39 -5.95
N LYS A 462 -13.27 -24.28 -6.95
CA LYS A 462 -13.69 -23.00 -7.53
C LYS A 462 -14.12 -22.01 -6.44
N GLY A 463 -13.73 -20.75 -6.59
CA GLY A 463 -14.02 -19.67 -5.64
C GLY A 463 -13.02 -19.56 -4.49
N CYS A 464 -12.18 -20.58 -4.27
CA CYS A 464 -11.08 -20.54 -3.30
C CYS A 464 -10.16 -19.34 -3.54
N LYS A 465 -9.82 -18.63 -2.46
CA LYS A 465 -8.80 -17.58 -2.52
C LYS A 465 -7.41 -18.20 -2.44
N LEU A 466 -6.46 -17.62 -3.14
CA LEU A 466 -5.11 -18.11 -3.28
C LEU A 466 -4.12 -16.98 -2.96
N TYR A 467 -2.99 -17.29 -2.37
CA TYR A 467 -1.98 -16.30 -2.02
C TYR A 467 -0.56 -16.79 -2.38
N TRP A 468 0.27 -15.87 -2.86
CA TRP A 468 1.70 -16.09 -3.08
C TRP A 468 2.50 -15.00 -2.35
N SER A 469 3.75 -15.32 -2.00
CA SER A 469 4.60 -14.43 -1.21
C SER A 469 5.96 -14.21 -1.86
N SER A 470 6.28 -12.94 -2.12
CA SER A 470 7.63 -12.51 -2.50
C SER A 470 8.57 -12.59 -1.31
N SER A 471 8.16 -12.10 -0.13
CA SER A 471 8.99 -12.07 1.08
C SER A 471 9.52 -13.45 1.45
N LEU A 472 8.69 -14.48 1.33
CA LEU A 472 9.10 -15.87 1.54
C LEU A 472 10.04 -16.36 0.42
N THR A 473 9.61 -16.24 -0.85
CA THR A 473 10.39 -16.78 -1.99
C THR A 473 11.78 -16.14 -2.08
N HIS A 474 11.87 -14.83 -1.83
CA HIS A 474 13.10 -14.07 -1.89
C HIS A 474 14.09 -14.41 -0.78
N ARG A 475 13.64 -15.01 0.33
CA ARG A 475 14.45 -15.38 1.49
C ARG A 475 14.75 -16.89 1.55
N ASP A 476 14.35 -17.66 0.55
CA ASP A 476 14.56 -19.10 0.49
C ASP A 476 16.05 -19.44 0.23
N PRO A 477 16.75 -20.11 1.16
CA PRO A 477 18.16 -20.45 1.01
C PRO A 477 18.43 -21.48 -0.10
N SER A 478 17.42 -22.22 -0.56
CA SER A 478 17.56 -23.12 -1.72
C SER A 478 17.59 -22.37 -3.05
N LEU A 479 17.16 -21.10 -3.07
CA LEU A 479 17.12 -20.24 -4.26
C LEU A 479 18.19 -19.14 -4.22
N PHE A 480 18.54 -18.67 -3.03
CA PHE A 480 19.51 -17.62 -2.80
C PHE A 480 20.46 -18.04 -1.68
N GLU A 481 21.69 -18.43 -2.03
CA GLU A 481 22.74 -18.74 -1.05
C GLU A 481 22.97 -17.55 -0.11
N ASP A 482 23.05 -17.77 1.21
CA ASP A 482 23.08 -16.72 2.22
C ASP A 482 22.00 -15.63 2.00
N PRO A 483 20.70 -15.98 2.09
CA PRO A 483 19.62 -15.12 1.60
C PRO A 483 19.50 -13.78 2.36
N ALA A 484 20.11 -13.65 3.53
CA ALA A 484 20.17 -12.41 4.30
C ALA A 484 21.32 -11.47 3.89
N LYS A 485 22.35 -11.97 3.21
CA LYS A 485 23.50 -11.19 2.74
C LYS A 485 23.10 -10.37 1.52
N PHE A 486 23.44 -9.08 1.53
CA PHE A 486 23.32 -8.19 0.39
C PHE A 486 24.40 -8.52 -0.63
N ASP A 487 24.00 -9.14 -1.74
CA ASP A 487 24.90 -9.55 -2.81
C ASP A 487 24.35 -9.15 -4.19
N THR A 488 25.01 -8.17 -4.82
CA THR A 488 24.63 -7.64 -6.13
C THR A 488 24.92 -8.61 -7.28
N SER A 489 25.84 -9.57 -7.09
CA SER A 489 26.26 -10.50 -8.14
C SER A 489 25.13 -11.45 -8.56
N ARG A 490 24.12 -11.64 -7.71
CA ARG A 490 22.89 -12.40 -8.00
C ARG A 490 22.12 -11.89 -9.22
N PHE A 491 22.33 -10.63 -9.60
CA PHE A 491 21.67 -9.98 -10.73
C PHE A 491 22.62 -9.73 -11.91
N GLU A 492 23.83 -10.26 -11.86
CA GLU A 492 24.73 -10.29 -13.01
C GLU A 492 24.38 -11.45 -13.96
N GLY A 493 24.81 -11.34 -15.22
CA GLY A 493 24.58 -12.37 -16.24
C GLY A 493 23.09 -12.66 -16.50
N VAL A 494 22.69 -13.92 -16.35
CA VAL A 494 21.31 -14.38 -16.59
C VAL A 494 20.35 -14.06 -15.45
N GLY A 495 20.86 -13.65 -14.29
CA GLY A 495 20.08 -13.35 -13.09
C GLY A 495 19.44 -14.58 -12.41
N PRO A 496 18.51 -14.34 -11.47
CA PRO A 496 17.89 -15.41 -10.69
C PRO A 496 17.02 -16.36 -11.53
N THR A 497 16.88 -17.60 -11.06
CA THR A 497 15.98 -18.60 -11.65
C THR A 497 14.57 -18.02 -11.88
N PRO A 498 13.89 -18.33 -13.00
CA PRO A 498 12.54 -17.85 -13.24
C PRO A 498 11.61 -18.14 -12.06
N PHE A 499 10.79 -17.15 -11.69
CA PHE A 499 9.83 -17.21 -10.58
C PHE A 499 10.44 -17.29 -9.16
N SER A 500 11.76 -17.23 -8.99
CA SER A 500 12.40 -17.04 -7.67
C SER A 500 12.54 -15.57 -7.29
N TYR A 501 12.72 -14.67 -8.27
CA TYR A 501 12.74 -13.22 -8.06
C TYR A 501 11.48 -12.55 -8.62
N VAL A 502 10.48 -12.37 -7.74
CA VAL A 502 9.13 -11.90 -8.10
C VAL A 502 8.67 -10.58 -7.42
N PRO A 503 9.52 -9.55 -7.22
CA PRO A 503 9.08 -8.30 -6.57
C PRO A 503 8.00 -7.55 -7.36
N PHE A 504 7.92 -7.80 -8.67
CA PHE A 504 6.92 -7.24 -9.58
C PHE A 504 5.82 -8.25 -9.94
N GLY A 505 5.73 -9.38 -9.23
CA GLY A 505 4.87 -10.52 -9.59
C GLY A 505 5.26 -11.14 -10.94
N GLY A 506 4.29 -11.68 -11.66
CA GLY A 506 4.52 -12.26 -12.99
C GLY A 506 3.25 -12.51 -13.79
N GLY A 507 3.43 -13.01 -15.01
CA GLY A 507 2.34 -13.31 -15.95
C GLY A 507 1.57 -12.06 -16.41
N PRO A 508 0.31 -12.21 -16.83
CA PRO A 508 -0.53 -11.09 -17.29
C PRO A 508 -0.75 -9.97 -16.25
N ARG A 509 -0.47 -10.23 -14.97
CA ARG A 509 -0.55 -9.26 -13.86
C ARG A 509 0.81 -8.78 -13.35
N MET A 510 1.90 -9.05 -14.07
CA MET A 510 3.21 -8.43 -13.76
C MET A 510 3.05 -6.92 -13.60
N CYS A 511 3.79 -6.28 -12.70
CA CYS A 511 3.65 -4.85 -12.44
C CYS A 511 3.70 -4.03 -13.74
N LEU A 512 2.65 -3.25 -14.00
CA LEU A 512 2.57 -2.41 -15.20
C LEU A 512 3.60 -1.27 -15.15
N GLY A 513 3.86 -0.74 -13.95
CA GLY A 513 4.83 0.33 -13.70
C GLY A 513 6.25 -0.16 -13.42
N LYS A 514 6.64 -1.38 -13.81
CA LYS A 514 8.00 -1.89 -13.55
C LYS A 514 9.07 -0.96 -14.13
N GLU A 515 8.93 -0.56 -15.39
CA GLU A 515 9.91 0.33 -16.03
C GLU A 515 9.81 1.75 -15.47
N PHE A 516 8.60 2.23 -15.16
CA PHE A 516 8.40 3.50 -14.45
C PHE A 516 9.20 3.56 -13.14
N ALA A 517 9.04 2.54 -12.28
CA ALA A 517 9.74 2.46 -11.00
C ALA A 517 11.26 2.36 -11.20
N ARG A 518 11.72 1.60 -12.21
CA ARG A 518 13.14 1.52 -12.57
C ARG A 518 13.72 2.90 -12.90
N LEU A 519 13.04 3.67 -13.76
CA LEU A 519 13.47 5.01 -14.13
C LEU A 519 13.47 5.95 -12.92
N GLU A 520 12.38 5.98 -12.17
CA GLU A 520 12.23 6.84 -10.98
C GLU A 520 13.34 6.59 -9.95
N ILE A 521 13.58 5.32 -9.59
CA ILE A 521 14.59 4.95 -8.60
C ILE A 521 15.99 5.32 -9.09
N LEU A 522 16.34 4.99 -10.34
CA LEU A 522 17.68 5.23 -10.88
C LEU A 522 17.98 6.73 -11.08
N ILE A 523 16.99 7.50 -11.55
CA ILE A 523 17.13 8.94 -11.75
C ILE A 523 17.27 9.66 -10.41
N PHE A 524 16.46 9.30 -9.40
CA PHE A 524 16.62 9.84 -8.06
C PHE A 524 17.98 9.46 -7.47
N LEU A 525 18.37 8.19 -7.60
CA LEU A 525 19.65 7.68 -7.10
C LEU A 525 20.84 8.43 -7.71
N HIS A 526 20.87 8.62 -9.04
CA HIS A 526 21.88 9.41 -9.72
C HIS A 526 21.99 10.81 -9.10
N ASN A 527 20.85 11.50 -8.98
CA ASN A 527 20.84 12.87 -8.49
C ASN A 527 21.27 13.01 -7.02
N ILE A 528 20.93 12.07 -6.15
CA ILE A 528 21.27 12.14 -4.73
C ILE A 528 22.74 11.76 -4.48
N VAL A 529 23.26 10.69 -5.09
CA VAL A 529 24.66 10.27 -4.88
C VAL A 529 25.65 11.27 -5.44
N MET A 530 25.31 11.95 -6.55
CA MET A 530 26.16 13.00 -7.13
C MET A 530 26.31 14.23 -6.23
N ARG A 531 25.44 14.40 -5.22
CA ARG A 531 25.44 15.59 -4.35
C ARG A 531 25.86 15.29 -2.91
N PHE A 532 25.51 14.11 -2.40
CA PHE A 532 25.70 13.77 -1.00
C PHE A 532 26.25 12.37 -0.80
N ARG A 533 27.12 12.26 0.20
CA ARG A 533 27.29 11.06 1.04
C ARG A 533 26.39 11.18 2.24
N TRP A 534 26.06 10.06 2.87
CA TRP A 534 25.28 10.09 4.09
C TRP A 534 25.64 8.96 5.04
N LYS A 535 25.28 9.14 6.31
CA LYS A 535 25.35 8.13 7.36
C LYS A 535 24.01 8.05 8.07
N MET A 536 23.60 6.85 8.48
CA MET A 536 22.43 6.71 9.34
C MET A 536 22.69 7.33 10.70
N VAL A 537 21.71 8.06 11.21
CA VAL A 537 21.72 8.56 12.59
C VAL A 537 21.40 7.43 13.56
N ILE A 538 20.56 6.47 13.13
CA ILE A 538 20.15 5.29 13.91
C ILE A 538 20.60 4.02 13.16
N PRO A 539 21.79 3.47 13.45
CA PRO A 539 22.22 2.20 12.88
C PRO A 539 21.29 1.05 13.26
N GLY A 540 20.93 0.20 12.31
CA GLY A 540 20.09 -0.98 12.57
C GLY A 540 18.63 -0.64 12.90
N GLU A 541 18.13 0.52 12.46
CA GLU A 541 16.73 0.91 12.65
C GLU A 541 15.76 -0.20 12.21
N LYS A 542 14.78 -0.50 13.07
CA LYS A 542 13.76 -1.52 12.80
C LYS A 542 12.88 -1.10 11.62
N ILE A 543 12.68 -2.04 10.71
CA ILE A 543 11.75 -1.92 9.60
C ILE A 543 10.46 -2.68 9.97
N ALA A 544 9.35 -1.96 10.08
CA ALA A 544 8.02 -2.56 10.30
C ALA A 544 7.29 -2.71 8.96
N TYR A 545 6.42 -3.72 8.82
CA TYR A 545 5.57 -3.91 7.63
C TYR A 545 4.11 -3.62 7.97
N ASP A 546 3.59 -2.47 7.52
CA ASP A 546 2.17 -2.09 7.65
C ASP A 546 1.68 -1.27 6.44
N PRO A 547 1.22 -1.94 5.37
CA PRO A 547 1.51 -3.32 4.98
C PRO A 547 2.87 -3.45 4.25
N MET A 548 3.53 -2.33 3.95
CA MET A 548 4.81 -2.24 3.25
C MET A 548 5.96 -1.96 4.24
N PRO A 549 7.23 -2.24 3.89
CA PRO A 549 8.37 -1.95 4.77
C PRO A 549 8.54 -0.46 5.01
N ILE A 550 8.53 -0.05 6.28
CA ILE A 550 8.65 1.32 6.75
C ILE A 550 9.68 1.38 7.88
N PRO A 551 10.69 2.26 7.81
CA PRO A 551 11.58 2.55 8.93
C PRO A 551 10.81 3.30 10.02
N ILE A 552 10.81 2.79 11.26
CA ILE A 552 9.92 3.28 12.35
C ILE A 552 10.14 4.77 12.67
N GLU A 553 11.39 5.24 12.64
CA GLU A 553 11.80 6.62 12.92
C GLU A 553 11.87 7.49 11.66
N GLY A 554 11.63 6.90 10.49
CA GLY A 554 11.62 7.56 9.19
C GLY A 554 12.99 7.59 8.49
N LEU A 555 13.93 6.75 8.91
CA LEU A 555 15.32 6.70 8.39
C LEU A 555 16.02 8.07 8.44
N PRO A 556 16.31 8.61 9.64
CA PRO A 556 17.11 9.82 9.78
C PRO A 556 18.55 9.55 9.32
N ILE A 557 19.03 10.40 8.41
CA ILE A 557 20.41 10.37 7.91
C ILE A 557 21.07 11.73 8.07
N ARG A 558 22.37 11.72 8.37
CA ARG A 558 23.23 12.90 8.30
C ARG A 558 23.84 13.01 6.91
N LEU A 559 23.69 14.17 6.28
CA LEU A 559 24.19 14.47 4.95
C LEU A 559 25.61 15.05 5.00
N HIS A 560 26.44 14.63 4.04
CA HIS A 560 27.77 15.16 3.79
C HIS A 560 27.84 15.56 2.32
N SER A 561 27.78 16.87 2.05
CA SER A 561 27.86 17.39 0.67
C SER A 561 29.25 17.11 0.09
N HIS A 562 29.31 16.63 -1.16
CA HIS A 562 30.59 16.47 -1.86
C HIS A 562 31.26 17.82 -2.15
N HIS A 563 30.49 18.91 -2.17
CA HIS A 563 30.98 20.26 -2.43
C HIS A 563 31.25 21.07 -1.16
N ALA A 564 31.22 20.45 0.02
CA ALA A 564 31.58 21.10 1.29
C ALA A 564 33.10 21.02 1.57
N VAL A 565 33.95 21.26 0.56
CA VAL A 565 35.34 21.73 0.70
C VAL A 565 35.69 22.46 -0.60
N ALA A 566 35.43 23.77 -0.64
CA ALA A 566 36.07 24.71 -1.55
C ALA A 566 36.16 26.06 -0.85
#